data_AF-A0A1I5Z127-F1
#
_entry.id   AF-A0A1I5Z127-F1
#
_cell.length_a   1.000
_cell.length_b   1.000
_cell.length_c   1.000
_cell.angle_alpha   90.00
_cell.angle_beta   90.00
_cell.angle_gamma   90.00
#
_symmetry.space_group_name_H-M   'P 1'
#
loop_
_entity.id
_entity.type
_entity.pdbx_description
1 polymer ?
#
loop_
_entity_poly.entity_id
_entity_poly.type
_entity_poly.pdbx_seq_one_letter_code
_entity_poly.pdbx_strand_id
1 'polypeptide(L)'
;MERNYRQQAWLDSAEALDFLHELTGLARSADELLKLCEAERCTAYIDCGFAVGPVPEDLLFVRKIRGAGHCELLEAGEVALSPSASRSEPLLRVSGHVLVRGMVWVWSDDKASASREEGIWRLDLSHLCRTLYFKPAEIEALAVRLQAGPLANREQRASA
;
A
#
# COMPACT_ATOMS: atom_id res chain seq x y z
N MET A 1 8.55 25.59 -7.61
CA MET A 1 7.10 25.35 -7.73
C MET A 1 6.69 24.59 -6.48
N GLU A 2 5.71 25.08 -5.73
CA GLU A 2 5.12 24.32 -4.61
C GLU A 2 4.40 23.10 -5.17
N ARG A 3 4.80 21.89 -4.75
CA ARG A 3 4.07 20.67 -5.10
C ARG A 3 2.84 20.60 -4.20
N ASN A 4 1.65 20.59 -4.78
CA ASN A 4 0.43 20.48 -4.02
C ASN A 4 0.09 18.99 -3.76
N TYR A 5 0.79 18.37 -2.81
CA TYR A 5 0.61 16.96 -2.47
C TYR A 5 -0.82 16.63 -2.02
N ARG A 6 -1.52 17.58 -1.38
CA ARG A 6 -2.91 17.40 -0.91
C ARG A 6 -3.92 17.19 -2.03
N GLN A 7 -3.64 17.70 -3.24
CA GLN A 7 -4.52 17.56 -4.39
C GLN A 7 -4.27 16.27 -5.19
N GLN A 8 -3.18 15.56 -4.89
CA GLN A 8 -2.89 14.29 -5.55
C GLN A 8 -3.75 13.17 -4.95
N ALA A 9 -4.19 12.22 -5.78
CA ALA A 9 -4.95 11.07 -5.31
C ALA A 9 -4.07 10.05 -4.56
N TRP A 10 -2.82 9.92 -5.01
CA TRP A 10 -1.83 8.96 -4.53
C TRP A 10 -0.46 9.60 -4.59
N LEU A 11 0.35 9.35 -3.56
CA LEU A 11 1.76 9.72 -3.48
C LEU A 11 2.59 8.45 -3.60
N ASP A 12 3.66 8.45 -4.39
CA ASP A 12 4.64 7.39 -4.27
C ASP A 12 5.50 7.55 -3.00
N SER A 13 6.36 6.58 -2.70
CA SER A 13 7.23 6.64 -1.52
C SER A 13 8.18 7.85 -1.45
N ALA A 14 8.64 8.40 -2.58
CA ALA A 14 9.50 9.58 -2.58
C ALA A 14 8.68 10.84 -2.28
N GLU A 15 7.51 10.97 -2.92
CA GLU A 15 6.57 12.07 -2.67
C GLU A 15 6.01 12.03 -1.24
N ALA A 16 5.73 10.84 -0.71
CA ALA A 16 5.29 10.65 0.67
C ALA A 16 6.35 11.10 1.68
N LEU A 17 7.63 10.80 1.43
CA LEU A 17 8.74 11.25 2.27
C LEU A 17 8.93 12.77 2.18
N ASP A 18 8.89 13.34 0.98
CA ASP A 18 8.99 14.79 0.78
C ASP A 18 7.82 15.49 1.51
N PHE A 19 6.59 14.99 1.37
CA PHE A 19 5.43 15.57 2.04
C PHE A 19 5.51 15.42 3.57
N LEU A 20 5.95 14.26 4.07
CA LEU A 20 6.17 14.05 5.50
C LEU A 20 7.24 15.00 6.06
N HIS A 21 8.30 15.26 5.28
CA HIS A 21 9.35 16.21 5.63
C HIS A 21 8.80 17.65 5.68
N GLU A 22 7.99 18.07 4.71
CA GLU A 22 7.33 19.38 4.72
C GLU A 22 6.44 19.57 5.96
N LEU A 23 5.72 18.53 6.38
CA LEU A 23 4.80 18.60 7.52
C LEU A 23 5.52 18.56 8.88
N THR A 24 6.61 17.79 8.98
CA THR A 24 7.27 17.51 10.28
C THR A 24 8.62 18.21 10.46
N GLY A 25 9.25 18.67 9.38
CA GLY A 25 10.64 19.11 9.36
C GLY A 25 11.66 17.98 9.53
N LEU A 26 11.21 16.72 9.72
CA LEU A 26 12.08 15.58 9.96
C LEU A 26 12.43 14.90 8.64
N ALA A 27 13.71 14.77 8.34
CA ALA A 27 14.15 13.94 7.22
C ALA A 27 14.03 12.47 7.60
N ARG A 28 13.36 11.68 6.75
CA ARG A 28 13.21 10.23 6.92
C ARG A 28 13.69 9.50 5.68
N SER A 29 14.23 8.32 5.88
CA SER A 29 14.63 7.39 4.83
C SER A 29 13.46 6.48 4.41
N ALA A 30 13.55 5.89 3.22
CA ALA A 30 12.57 4.90 2.76
C ALA A 30 12.50 3.66 3.67
N ASP A 31 13.63 3.28 4.29
CA ASP A 31 13.69 2.22 5.31
C ASP A 31 12.88 2.58 6.57
N GLU A 32 12.94 3.84 7.02
CA GLU A 32 12.10 4.30 8.13
C GLU A 32 10.62 4.34 7.74
N LEU A 33 10.28 4.76 6.51
CA LEU A 33 8.90 4.71 6.02
C LEU A 33 8.37 3.27 5.97
N LEU A 34 9.19 2.31 5.53
CA LEU A 34 8.85 0.90 5.54
C LEU A 34 8.58 0.40 6.97
N LYS A 35 9.47 0.70 7.92
CA LYS A 35 9.27 0.37 9.35
C LYS A 35 8.00 0.99 9.93
N LEU A 36 7.61 2.19 9.49
CA LEU A 36 6.36 2.82 9.91
C LEU A 36 5.14 2.09 9.32
N CYS A 37 5.25 1.54 8.12
CA CYS A 37 4.20 0.69 7.54
C CYS A 37 4.08 -0.63 8.30
N GLU A 38 5.20 -1.32 8.54
CA GLU A 38 5.26 -2.57 9.31
C GLU A 38 4.71 -2.42 10.74
N ALA A 39 4.89 -1.25 11.35
CA ALA A 39 4.36 -0.93 12.68
C ALA A 39 2.87 -0.51 12.67
N GLU A 40 2.15 -0.69 11.56
CA GLU A 40 0.75 -0.27 11.35
C GLU A 40 0.52 1.24 11.57
N ARG A 41 1.59 2.04 11.43
CA ARG A 41 1.52 3.50 11.56
C ARG A 41 1.29 4.17 10.23
N CYS A 42 1.44 3.48 9.12
CA CYS A 42 1.18 4.03 7.79
C CYS A 42 0.60 2.94 6.91
N THR A 43 -0.49 3.25 6.21
CA THR A 43 -1.11 2.30 5.29
C THR A 43 -0.48 2.48 3.92
N ALA A 44 0.05 1.39 3.36
CA ALA A 44 0.56 1.36 2.00
C ALA A 44 -0.48 0.74 1.06
N TYR A 45 -0.45 1.16 -0.19
CA TYR A 45 -1.35 0.68 -1.24
C TYR A 45 -0.55 0.26 -2.44
N ILE A 46 -1.12 -0.64 -3.23
CA ILE A 46 -0.59 -1.02 -4.53
C ILE A 46 -1.67 -0.89 -5.59
N ASP A 47 -1.31 -0.45 -6.78
CA ASP A 47 -2.17 -0.67 -7.95
C ASP A 47 -2.26 -2.19 -8.17
N CYS A 48 -3.46 -2.74 -8.07
CA CYS A 48 -3.76 -4.15 -8.22
C CYS A 48 -4.46 -4.43 -9.57
N GLY A 49 -4.63 -3.43 -10.45
CA GLY A 49 -5.34 -3.55 -11.74
C GLY A 49 -4.78 -4.57 -12.74
N PHE A 50 -3.54 -5.01 -12.53
CA PHE A 50 -2.86 -6.04 -13.31
C PHE A 50 -2.67 -7.35 -12.53
N ALA A 51 -2.90 -7.34 -11.21
CA ALA A 51 -2.58 -8.46 -10.35
C ALA A 51 -3.68 -9.53 -10.46
N VAL A 52 -3.25 -10.78 -10.58
CA VAL A 52 -4.15 -11.93 -10.69
C VAL A 52 -4.01 -12.74 -9.41
N GLY A 53 -5.12 -13.15 -8.81
CA GLY A 53 -5.08 -14.04 -7.64
C GLY A 53 -4.49 -15.40 -8.01
N PRO A 54 -3.68 -16.05 -7.14
CA PRO A 54 -3.69 -17.50 -7.16
C PRO A 54 -5.09 -17.95 -6.72
N VAL A 55 -5.68 -18.86 -7.50
CA VAL A 55 -6.82 -19.64 -7.05
C VAL A 55 -6.25 -20.81 -6.25
N PRO A 56 -6.74 -21.09 -5.02
CA PRO A 56 -6.33 -22.28 -4.29
C PRO A 56 -6.53 -23.52 -5.17
N GLU A 57 -5.52 -24.41 -5.26
CA GLU A 57 -5.57 -25.63 -6.08
C GLU A 57 -6.75 -26.54 -5.69
N ASP A 58 -7.27 -26.40 -4.47
CA ASP A 58 -8.29 -27.25 -3.85
C ASP A 58 -9.73 -26.91 -4.30
N LEU A 59 -9.94 -25.83 -5.05
CA LEU A 59 -11.27 -25.35 -5.44
C LEU A 59 -11.56 -25.68 -6.91
N LEU A 60 -12.30 -26.78 -7.12
CA LEU A 60 -12.73 -27.35 -8.41
C LEU A 60 -13.59 -26.43 -9.32
N PHE A 61 -13.79 -25.16 -8.97
CA PHE A 61 -14.56 -24.17 -9.74
C PHE A 61 -13.80 -22.83 -9.69
N VAL A 62 -12.89 -22.64 -10.63
CA VAL A 62 -11.82 -21.64 -10.53
C VAL A 62 -12.36 -20.24 -10.82
N ARG A 63 -12.69 -19.49 -9.77
CA ARG A 63 -12.96 -18.06 -9.87
C ARG A 63 -11.70 -17.32 -10.31
N LYS A 64 -11.66 -16.76 -11.51
CA LYS A 64 -10.55 -15.86 -11.88
C LYS A 64 -10.72 -14.57 -11.11
N ILE A 65 -9.64 -14.09 -10.50
CA ILE A 65 -9.64 -12.86 -9.70
C ILE A 65 -8.64 -11.88 -10.32
N ARG A 66 -9.06 -10.64 -10.52
CA ARG A 66 -8.19 -9.53 -10.95
C ARG A 66 -8.40 -8.33 -10.07
N GLY A 67 -7.34 -7.72 -9.55
CA GLY A 67 -7.49 -6.50 -8.75
C GLY A 67 -8.15 -5.36 -9.53
N ALA A 68 -8.80 -4.45 -8.80
CA ALA A 68 -9.49 -3.30 -9.36
C ALA A 68 -9.02 -2.01 -8.71
N GLY A 69 -8.10 -1.30 -9.37
CA GLY A 69 -7.58 -0.01 -8.91
C GLY A 69 -6.51 -0.19 -7.83
N HIS A 70 -6.54 0.63 -6.78
CA HIS A 70 -5.58 0.54 -5.69
C HIS A 70 -6.16 -0.26 -4.53
N CYS A 71 -5.39 -1.23 -4.04
CA CYS A 71 -5.74 -2.07 -2.91
C CYS A 71 -4.83 -1.74 -1.72
N GLU A 72 -5.37 -1.76 -0.50
CA GLU A 72 -4.59 -1.66 0.75
C GLU A 72 -3.69 -2.89 0.87
N LEU A 73 -2.40 -2.69 1.11
CA LEU A 73 -1.43 -3.77 1.28
C LEU A 73 -1.41 -4.21 2.74
N LEU A 74 -1.86 -5.45 2.99
CA LEU A 74 -1.87 -6.05 4.33
C LEU A 74 -0.60 -6.86 4.62
N GLU A 75 -0.11 -7.58 3.61
CA GLU A 75 1.09 -8.39 3.70
C GLU A 75 1.84 -8.34 2.36
N ALA A 76 3.16 -8.20 2.43
CA ALA A 76 4.03 -8.20 1.27
C ALA A 76 4.99 -9.38 1.34
N GLY A 77 5.14 -10.12 0.24
CA GLY A 77 6.14 -11.18 0.13
C GLY A 77 7.55 -10.60 0.15
N GLU A 78 7.90 -9.78 -0.85
CA GLU A 78 9.21 -9.15 -0.95
C GLU A 78 9.05 -7.64 -1.17
N VAL A 79 9.52 -6.83 -0.21
CA VAL A 79 9.63 -5.38 -0.37
C VAL A 79 11.08 -5.04 -0.68
N ALA A 80 11.32 -4.41 -1.83
CA ALA A 80 12.63 -3.97 -2.26
C ALA A 80 12.73 -2.44 -2.18
N LEU A 81 13.87 -1.98 -1.67
CA LEU A 81 14.31 -0.60 -1.85
C LEU A 81 14.82 -0.46 -3.29
N SER A 82 14.24 0.46 -4.05
CA SER A 82 14.75 0.80 -5.36
C SER A 82 16.15 1.40 -5.20
N PRO A 83 17.18 0.92 -5.92
CA PRO A 83 18.55 1.40 -5.80
C PRO A 83 18.78 2.81 -6.39
N SER A 84 17.72 3.61 -6.59
CA SER A 84 17.77 4.82 -7.39
C SER A 84 18.70 5.89 -6.82
N ALA A 85 19.46 6.52 -7.72
CA ALA A 85 20.37 7.63 -7.47
C ALA A 85 19.68 9.01 -7.49
N SER A 86 18.35 9.07 -7.69
CA SER A 86 17.60 10.33 -7.78
C SER A 86 16.38 10.35 -6.85
N ARG A 87 16.09 11.52 -6.26
CA ARG A 87 14.93 11.75 -5.37
C ARG A 87 13.57 11.67 -6.08
N SER A 88 13.55 11.49 -7.40
CA SER A 88 12.33 11.57 -8.22
C SER A 88 11.75 10.22 -8.62
N GLU A 89 12.32 9.11 -8.15
CA GLU A 89 11.81 7.77 -8.43
C GLU A 89 11.22 7.11 -7.18
N PRO A 90 10.21 6.24 -7.32
CA PRO A 90 9.66 5.49 -6.21
C PRO A 90 10.73 4.59 -5.59
N LEU A 91 10.96 4.81 -4.29
CA LEU A 91 11.96 4.16 -3.46
C LEU A 91 11.50 2.81 -2.92
N LEU A 92 10.19 2.60 -2.72
CA LEU A 92 9.63 1.36 -2.21
C LEU A 92 8.84 0.63 -3.28
N ARG A 93 9.17 -0.64 -3.49
CA ARG A 93 8.47 -1.53 -4.41
C ARG A 93 8.21 -2.89 -3.78
N VAL A 94 7.14 -3.56 -4.20
CA VAL A 94 6.79 -4.91 -3.78
C VAL A 94 6.74 -5.87 -4.99
N SER A 95 7.14 -7.11 -4.78
CA SER A 95 7.07 -8.21 -5.76
C SER A 95 6.59 -9.51 -5.12
N GLY A 96 6.26 -10.49 -5.98
CA GLY A 96 5.82 -11.81 -5.56
C GLY A 96 4.36 -11.85 -5.11
N HIS A 97 4.08 -12.61 -4.06
CA HIS A 97 2.73 -12.75 -3.51
C HIS A 97 2.44 -11.66 -2.49
N VAL A 98 1.23 -11.12 -2.53
CA VAL A 98 0.75 -10.09 -1.61
C VAL A 98 -0.62 -10.46 -1.06
N LEU A 99 -0.91 -10.01 0.15
CA LEU A 99 -2.25 -10.00 0.72
C LEU A 99 -2.76 -8.57 0.70
N VAL A 100 -3.91 -8.34 0.08
CA VAL A 100 -4.48 -7.00 -0.05
C VAL A 100 -5.92 -6.94 0.43
N ARG A 101 -6.36 -5.79 0.91
CA ARG A 101 -7.78 -5.47 1.11
C ARG A 101 -8.25 -4.50 0.04
N GLY A 102 -9.36 -4.80 -0.61
CA GLY A 102 -9.95 -3.91 -1.59
C GLY A 102 -10.90 -4.59 -2.55
N MET A 103 -11.14 -3.91 -3.66
CA MET A 103 -12.03 -4.36 -4.73
C MET A 103 -11.30 -5.24 -5.74
N VAL A 104 -11.92 -6.34 -6.13
CA VAL A 104 -11.47 -7.21 -7.22
C VAL A 104 -12.62 -7.48 -8.18
N TRP A 105 -12.27 -7.84 -9.40
CA TRP A 105 -13.14 -8.46 -10.37
C TRP A 105 -13.06 -9.98 -10.22
N VAL A 106 -14.22 -10.62 -10.10
CA VAL A 106 -14.37 -12.07 -10.02
C VAL A 106 -15.11 -12.56 -11.26
N TRP A 107 -14.51 -13.49 -12.00
CA TRP A 107 -15.17 -14.22 -13.07
C TRP A 107 -15.45 -15.64 -12.58
N SER A 108 -16.67 -16.09 -12.75
CA SER A 108 -17.10 -17.44 -12.42
C SER A 108 -17.53 -18.15 -13.69
N ASP A 109 -17.21 -19.43 -13.84
CA ASP A 109 -17.51 -20.18 -15.07
C ASP A 109 -19.02 -20.29 -15.35
N ASP A 110 -19.85 -20.11 -14.32
CA ASP A 110 -21.31 -20.11 -14.41
C ASP A 110 -21.92 -18.76 -14.85
N LYS A 111 -21.12 -17.68 -14.92
CA LYS A 111 -21.58 -16.33 -15.26
C LYS A 111 -20.78 -15.75 -16.41
N ALA A 112 -21.50 -15.31 -17.45
CA ALA A 112 -20.90 -14.62 -18.60
C ALA A 112 -20.29 -13.25 -18.26
N SER A 113 -20.53 -12.71 -17.05
CA SER A 113 -20.07 -11.39 -16.63
C SER A 113 -19.24 -11.43 -15.35
N ALA A 114 -18.29 -10.49 -15.24
CA ALA A 114 -17.51 -10.27 -14.04
C ALA A 114 -18.35 -9.55 -12.97
N SER A 115 -18.25 -9.98 -11.71
CA SER A 115 -18.75 -9.24 -10.55
C SER A 115 -17.62 -8.46 -9.88
N ARG A 116 -17.94 -7.31 -9.28
CA ARG A 116 -17.05 -6.64 -8.33
C ARG A 116 -17.32 -7.16 -6.94
N GLU A 117 -16.27 -7.58 -6.26
CA GLU A 117 -16.33 -8.05 -4.88
C GLU A 117 -15.29 -7.30 -4.04
N GLU A 118 -15.70 -6.86 -2.85
CA GLU A 118 -14.83 -6.25 -1.84
C GLU A 118 -14.41 -7.31 -0.83
N GLY A 119 -13.13 -7.33 -0.44
CA GLY A 119 -12.66 -8.33 0.51
C GLY A 119 -11.15 -8.30 0.73
N ILE A 120 -10.66 -9.36 1.34
CA ILE A 120 -9.22 -9.64 1.49
C ILE A 120 -8.84 -10.70 0.46
N TRP A 121 -7.81 -10.42 -0.32
CA TRP A 121 -7.43 -11.20 -1.49
C TRP A 121 -5.93 -11.46 -1.48
N ARG A 122 -5.56 -12.72 -1.71
CA ARG A 122 -4.18 -13.07 -2.06
C ARG A 122 -4.01 -12.82 -3.55
N LEU A 123 -2.98 -12.08 -3.94
CA LEU A 123 -2.66 -11.77 -5.32
C LEU A 123 -1.21 -12.14 -5.64
N ASP A 124 -0.96 -12.52 -6.88
CA ASP A 124 0.37 -12.72 -7.44
C ASP A 124 0.72 -11.55 -8.37
N LEU A 125 1.82 -10.87 -8.06
CA LEU A 125 2.38 -9.80 -8.87
C LEU A 125 3.32 -10.35 -9.97
N SER A 126 3.53 -11.66 -10.01
CA SER A 126 4.45 -12.36 -10.91
C SER A 126 5.86 -11.77 -10.82
N HIS A 127 6.56 -11.64 -11.96
CA HIS A 127 7.88 -11.01 -12.04
C HIS A 127 7.86 -9.47 -12.02
N LEU A 128 6.71 -8.84 -11.73
CA LEU A 128 6.58 -7.39 -11.81
C LEU A 128 6.75 -6.75 -10.43
N CYS A 129 7.72 -5.84 -10.32
CA CYS A 129 7.87 -4.98 -9.14
C CYS A 129 6.91 -3.80 -9.21
N ARG A 130 6.23 -3.51 -8.09
CA ARG A 130 5.14 -2.55 -8.02
C ARG A 130 5.39 -1.49 -6.98
N THR A 131 5.22 -0.24 -7.38
CA THR A 131 5.37 0.91 -6.50
C THR A 131 4.38 0.84 -5.35
N LEU A 132 4.85 1.17 -4.14
CA LEU A 132 3.97 1.46 -3.02
C LEU A 132 3.46 2.90 -3.11
N TYR A 133 2.16 3.04 -2.90
CA TYR A 133 1.44 4.30 -2.90
C TYR A 133 0.87 4.60 -1.51
N PHE A 134 0.69 5.89 -1.23
CA PHE A 134 0.19 6.41 0.03
C PHE A 134 -0.86 7.47 -0.25
N LYS A 135 -1.90 7.56 0.60
CA LYS A 135 -2.83 8.69 0.50
C LYS A 135 -2.25 9.90 1.22
N PRO A 136 -2.38 11.12 0.68
CA PRO A 136 -1.94 12.32 1.38
C PRO A 136 -2.50 12.45 2.80
N ALA A 137 -3.78 12.12 3.01
CA ALA A 137 -4.43 12.18 4.32
C ALA A 137 -3.81 11.23 5.36
N GLU A 138 -3.29 10.07 4.94
CA GLU A 138 -2.62 9.12 5.84
C GLU A 138 -1.21 9.60 6.22
N ILE A 139 -0.52 10.27 5.29
CA ILE A 139 0.76 10.94 5.57
C ILE A 139 0.57 12.12 6.53
N GLU A 140 -0.51 12.88 6.39
CA GLU A 140 -0.87 13.92 7.36
C GLU A 140 -1.17 13.34 8.75
N ALA A 141 -1.97 12.28 8.82
CA ALA A 141 -2.26 11.59 10.07
C ALA A 141 -0.99 10.97 10.70
N LEU A 142 -0.05 10.51 9.88
CA LEU A 142 1.26 10.06 10.34
C LEU A 142 2.09 11.22 10.91
N ALA A 143 2.13 12.36 10.21
CA ALA A 143 2.85 13.56 10.67
C ALA A 143 2.35 14.03 12.04
N VAL A 144 1.03 14.11 12.22
CA VAL A 144 0.39 14.47 13.51
C VAL A 144 0.82 13.51 14.62
N ARG A 145 0.81 12.19 14.35
CA ARG A 145 1.23 11.17 15.34
C ARG A 145 2.71 11.26 15.68
N LEU A 146 3.57 11.55 14.71
CA LEU A 146 5.01 11.72 14.94
C LEU A 146 5.30 12.96 15.80
N GLN A 147 4.56 14.05 15.56
CA GLN A 147 4.68 15.29 16.33
C GLN A 147 4.11 15.17 17.75
N ALA A 148 3.06 14.36 17.97
CA ALA A 148 2.48 14.10 19.28
C ALA A 148 3.41 13.30 20.23
N GLY A 149 4.46 12.67 19.70
CA GLY A 149 5.41 11.89 20.48
C GLY A 149 4.83 10.61 21.10
N PRO A 150 5.63 9.83 21.85
CA PRO A 150 5.22 8.53 22.41
C PRO A 150 4.14 8.59 23.51
N LEU A 151 3.64 9.77 23.88
CA LEU A 151 2.68 9.95 24.97
C LEU A 151 1.25 9.53 24.60
N ALA A 152 0.84 9.63 23.32
CA ALA A 152 -0.51 9.26 22.89
C ALA A 152 -0.74 7.72 22.83
N ASN A 153 0.31 6.92 22.68
CA ASN A 153 0.18 5.46 22.53
C ASN A 153 0.01 4.70 23.88
N ARG A 154 0.23 5.37 25.02
CA ARG A 154 0.02 4.75 26.35
C ARG A 154 -1.45 4.73 26.77
N GLU A 155 -2.25 5.71 26.33
CA GLU A 155 -3.65 5.82 26.74
C GLU A 155 -4.57 4.84 25.99
N GLN A 156 -4.21 4.44 24.76
CA GLN A 156 -4.98 3.45 23.99
C GLN A 156 -4.72 1.99 24.42
N ARG A 157 -3.55 1.67 24.98
CA ARG A 157 -3.25 0.32 25.51
C ARG A 157 -3.73 0.08 26.94
N ALA A 158 -4.06 1.14 27.68
CA ALA A 158 -4.59 1.04 29.04
C ALA A 158 -6.12 0.91 29.09
N SER A 159 -6.80 1.01 27.94
CA SER A 159 -8.27 0.99 27.82
C SER A 159 -8.80 -0.19 27.00
N ALA A 160 -7.98 -1.21 26.71
CA ALA A 160 -8.34 -2.44 26.01
C ALA A 160 -8.22 -3.65 26.95
#